data_AF-D8G034-F1
#
_entry.id   AF-D8G034-F1
#
_cell.length_a   1.000
_cell.length_b   1.000
_cell.length_c   1.000
_cell.angle_alpha   90.00
_cell.angle_beta   90.00
_cell.angle_gamma   90.00
#
_symmetry.space_group_name_H-M   'P 1'
#
loop_
_entity.id
_entity.type
_entity.pdbx_description
1 polymer ?
#
loop_
_entity_poly.entity_id
_entity_poly.type
_entity_poly.pdbx_seq_one_letter_code
_entity_poly.pdbx_strand_id
1 'polypeptide(L)' 'MSVSLAIESLPAFRRPAKFGGTGKDPIWQIDDKNIMGDLQAVQDTPTHVSILPRVTMSLERYEIALANTQNDWERVD' A
#
# COMPACT_ATOMS: atom_id res chain seq x y z
N MET A 1 -2.69 -3.68 6.28
CA MET A 1 -1.68 -3.88 5.21
C MET A 1 -0.71 -2.71 5.29
N SER A 2 0.60 -2.93 5.13
CA SER A 2 1.62 -1.88 5.26
C SER A 2 2.05 -1.38 3.88
N VAL A 3 2.18 -0.06 3.72
CA VAL A 3 2.62 0.62 2.49
C VAL A 3 3.54 1.81 2.81
N SER A 4 4.23 2.33 1.80
CA SER A 4 5.06 3.54 1.92
C SER A 4 4.42 4.71 1.16
N LEU A 5 4.60 5.93 1.65
CA LEU A 5 4.05 7.15 1.02
C LEU A 5 4.59 7.42 -0.39
N ALA A 6 5.82 6.99 -0.66
CA ALA A 6 6.49 7.17 -1.93
C ALA A 6 7.48 6.03 -2.17
N ILE A 7 7.84 5.80 -3.44
CA ILE A 7 8.80 4.77 -3.83
C ILE A 7 10.18 5.07 -3.21
N GLU A 8 10.55 6.34 -3.10
CA GLU A 8 11.80 6.81 -2.51
C GLU A 8 11.90 6.51 -1.01
N SER A 9 10.75 6.33 -0.35
CA SER A 9 10.66 5.99 1.06
C SER A 9 10.95 4.51 1.35
N LEU A 10 10.99 3.67 0.31
CA LEU A 10 11.35 2.26 0.46
C LEU A 10 12.85 2.10 0.75
N PRO A 11 13.23 1.19 1.66
CA PRO A 11 14.63 0.80 1.84
C PRO A 11 15.26 0.36 0.51
N ALA A 12 16.54 0.65 0.31
CA ALA A 12 17.23 0.38 -0.96
C ALA A 12 17.08 -1.08 -1.44
N PHE A 13 17.11 -2.06 -0.54
CA PHE A 13 16.96 -3.48 -0.88
C PHE A 13 15.52 -3.91 -1.24
N ARG A 14 14.51 -3.08 -0.99
CA ARG A 14 13.12 -3.28 -1.42
C ARG A 14 12.76 -2.45 -2.65
N ARG A 15 13.58 -1.46 -2.99
CA ARG A 15 13.35 -0.54 -4.12
C ARG A 15 14.03 -1.06 -5.39
N PRO A 16 13.35 -1.16 -6.54
CA PRO A 16 13.92 -1.58 -7.81
C PRO A 16 15.08 -0.69 -8.28
N ALA A 17 15.94 -1.26 -9.13
CA ALA A 17 17.10 -0.58 -9.71
C ALA A 17 16.74 0.71 -10.45
N LYS A 18 15.60 0.74 -11.16
CA LYS A 18 15.15 1.94 -11.87
C LYS A 18 14.81 3.13 -10.97
N PHE A 19 14.59 2.87 -9.69
CA PHE A 19 14.38 3.87 -8.65
C PHE A 19 15.60 4.02 -7.73
N GLY A 20 16.79 3.59 -8.18
CA GLY A 20 18.03 3.73 -7.41
C GLY A 20 18.10 2.82 -6.16
N GLY A 21 17.52 1.62 -6.23
CA GLY A 21 17.69 0.58 -5.21
C GLY A 21 18.34 -0.69 -5.76
N THR A 22 18.28 -1.77 -4.99
CA THR A 22 18.83 -3.10 -5.30
C THR A 22 17.78 -4.22 -5.22
N GLY A 23 16.52 -3.86 -4.95
CA GLY A 23 15.40 -4.78 -4.88
C GLY A 23 15.03 -5.37 -6.24
N LYS A 24 14.48 -6.59 -6.21
CA LYS A 24 14.00 -7.32 -7.39
C LYS A 24 12.49 -7.55 -7.39
N ASP A 25 11.84 -7.28 -6.27
CA ASP A 25 10.41 -7.46 -6.12
C ASP A 25 9.67 -6.38 -6.94
N PRO A 26 8.54 -6.72 -7.59
CA PRO A 26 7.73 -5.73 -8.26
C PRO A 26 7.13 -4.75 -7.27
N ILE A 27 6.96 -3.50 -7.70
CA ILE A 27 6.29 -2.48 -6.89
C ILE A 27 4.92 -2.19 -7.48
N TRP A 28 3.94 -2.11 -6.58
CA TRP A 28 2.60 -1.65 -6.86
C TRP A 28 2.34 -0.35 -6.11
N GLN A 29 1.63 0.58 -6.75
CA GLN A 29 1.17 1.82 -6.15
C GLN A 29 -0.36 1.89 -6.19
N ILE A 30 -0.93 2.69 -5.30
CA ILE A 30 -2.35 3.02 -5.29
C ILE A 30 -2.50 4.49 -4.88
N ASP A 31 -3.48 5.17 -5.47
CA ASP A 31 -3.90 6.51 -5.06
C ASP A 31 -4.73 6.41 -3.76
N ASP A 32 -4.46 7.25 -2.77
CA ASP A 32 -5.09 7.19 -1.46
C ASP A 32 -6.61 7.41 -1.52
N LYS A 33 -7.09 8.13 -2.56
CA LYS A 33 -8.52 8.31 -2.82
C LYS A 33 -9.27 6.97 -3.05
N ASN A 34 -8.54 5.94 -3.49
CA ASN A 34 -9.09 4.60 -3.73
C ASN A 34 -9.14 3.76 -2.44
N ILE A 35 -8.49 4.21 -1.35
CA ILE A 35 -8.59 3.60 -0.02
C ILE A 35 -9.78 4.21 0.74
N MET A 36 -10.98 3.80 0.34
CA MET A 36 -12.24 4.35 0.84
C MET A 36 -13.20 3.28 1.37
N GLY A 37 -14.38 3.70 1.84
CA GLY A 37 -15.41 2.81 2.38
C GLY A 37 -14.99 2.13 3.68
N ASP A 38 -14.87 0.81 3.65
CA ASP A 38 -14.49 -0.03 4.79
C ASP A 38 -13.01 0.11 5.19
N LEU A 39 -12.19 0.73 4.33
CA LEU A 39 -10.77 0.94 4.55
C LEU A 39 -10.45 2.41 4.87
N GLN A 40 -9.29 2.60 5.48
CA GLN A 40 -8.66 3.89 5.67
C GLN A 40 -7.13 3.74 5.59
N ALA A 41 -6.48 4.75 5.01
CA ALA A 41 -5.03 4.90 5.06
C ALA A 41 -4.66 5.75 6.29
N VAL A 42 -3.88 5.20 7.20
CA VAL A 42 -3.41 5.87 8.41
C VAL A 42 -1.90 6.00 8.35
N GLN A 43 -1.41 7.23 8.24
CA GLN A 43 0.01 7.52 8.33
C GLN A 43 0.45 7.51 9.79
N ASP A 44 1.38 6.61 10.15
CA ASP A 44 1.93 6.51 11.52
C ASP A 44 3.34 7.13 11.64
N THR A 45 4.08 7.25 10.54
CA THR A 45 5.39 7.92 10.48
C THR A 45 5.49 8.76 9.18
N PRO A 46 6.53 9.60 9.01
CA PRO A 46 6.68 10.42 7.81
C PRO A 46 6.77 9.63 6.48
N THR A 47 7.01 8.33 6.53
CA THR A 47 7.21 7.50 5.33
C THR A 47 6.30 6.26 5.28
N HIS A 48 5.75 5.83 6.41
CA HIS A 48 4.95 4.61 6.52
C HIS A 48 3.46 4.91 6.71
N VAL A 49 2.64 4.12 6.02
CA VAL A 49 1.18 4.16 6.07
C VAL A 49 0.66 2.74 6.28
N SER A 50 -0.33 2.62 7.13
CA SER A 50 -1.10 1.40 7.34
C SER A 50 -2.47 1.54 6.69
N ILE A 51 -2.82 0.64 5.78
CA ILE A 51 -4.21 0.45 5.33
C ILE A 51 -4.90 -0.44 6.36
N LEU A 52 -5.92 0.11 7.02
CA LEU A 52 -6.61 -0.50 8.15
C LEU A 52 -8.13 -0.51 7.94
N PRO A 53 -8.87 -1.38 8.66
CA PRO A 53 -10.32 -1.24 8.79
C PRO A 53 -10.69 0.14 9.34
N ARG A 54 -11.74 0.76 8.78
CA ARG A 54 -12.30 2.03 9.28
C ARG A 54 -13.18 1.83 10.52
N VAL A 55 -13.77 0.65 10.64
CA VAL A 55 -14.62 0.23 11.76
C VAL A 55 -14.28 -1.20 12.17
N THR A 56 -14.69 -1.63 13.36
CA THR A 56 -14.57 -3.03 13.77
C THR A 56 -15.35 -3.93 12.81
N MET A 57 -14.67 -4.94 12.26
CA MET A 57 -15.24 -5.91 11.31
C MET A 57 -14.54 -7.27 11.44
N SER A 58 -15.11 -8.30 10.81
CA SER A 58 -14.46 -9.61 10.69
C SER A 58 -13.23 -9.54 9.78
N LEU A 59 -12.30 -10.50 9.96
CA LEU A 59 -11.15 -10.65 9.08
C LEU A 59 -11.57 -10.85 7.62
N GLU A 60 -12.56 -11.71 7.37
CA GLU A 60 -13.09 -11.99 6.03
C GLU A 60 -13.60 -10.71 5.34
N ARG A 61 -14.36 -9.87 6.06
CA ARG A 61 -14.84 -8.60 5.49
C ARG A 61 -13.69 -7.67 5.14
N TYR A 62 -12.66 -7.61 5.99
CA TYR A 62 -11.48 -6.81 5.73
C TYR A 62 -10.68 -7.34 4.52
N GLU A 63 -10.54 -8.65 4.37
CA GLU A 63 -9.89 -9.27 3.21
C GLU A 63 -10.66 -9.01 1.91
N ILE A 64 -12.00 -9.09 1.95
CA ILE A 64 -12.86 -8.71 0.81
C ILE A 64 -12.69 -7.22 0.48
N ALA A 65 -12.66 -6.34 1.49
CA ALA A 65 -12.45 -4.91 1.29
C ALA A 65 -11.09 -4.62 0.64
N LEU A 66 -10.02 -5.30 1.08
CA LEU A 66 -8.70 -5.23 0.43
C LEU A 66 -8.76 -5.73 -1.02
N ALA A 67 -9.36 -6.90 -1.26
CA ALA A 67 -9.47 -7.50 -2.59
C ALA A 67 -10.24 -6.59 -3.56
N ASN A 68 -11.25 -5.86 -3.08
CA ASN A 68 -12.01 -4.91 -3.91
C ASN A 68 -11.15 -3.75 -4.43
N THR A 69 -10.03 -3.42 -3.78
CA THR A 69 -9.08 -2.41 -4.29
C THR A 69 -8.17 -2.94 -5.39
N GLN A 70 -8.22 -4.23 -5.73
CA GLN A 70 -7.24 -4.89 -6.62
C GLN A 70 -7.03 -4.17 -7.95
N ASN A 71 -8.11 -3.67 -8.57
CA ASN A 71 -8.04 -3.01 -9.88
C ASN A 71 -7.51 -1.57 -9.81
N ASP A 72 -7.40 -1.00 -8.61
CA ASP A 72 -6.87 0.33 -8.36
C ASP A 72 -5.35 0.33 -8.14
N TRP A 73 -4.73 -0.86 -8.06
CA TRP A 73 -3.28 -1.01 -7.94
C TRP A 73 -2.62 -1.01 -9.31
N GLU A 74 -1.62 -0.15 -9.46
CA GLU A 74 -0.83 -0.03 -10.68
C GLU A 74 0.57 -0.55 -10.45
N ARG A 75 1.05 -1.40 -11.36
CA ARG A 75 2.44 -1.84 -11.36
C ARG A 75 3.34 -0.72 -11.87
N VAL A 76 4.39 -0.41 -11.11
CA VAL A 76 5.27 0.74 -11.40
C VAL A 76 6.72 0.36 -11.61
N ASP A 77 7.11 -0.92 -11.64
CA ASP A 77 8.45 -1.42 -11.96
C ASP A 77 8.59 -1.95 -13.39
#